data_AF-A0A8H3WUE3-F1
#
_entry.id   AF-A0A8H3WUE3-F1
#
_cell.length_a   1.000
_cell.length_b   1.000
_cell.length_c   1.000
_cell.angle_alpha   90.00
_cell.angle_beta   90.00
_cell.angle_gamma   90.00
#
_symmetry.space_group_name_H-M   'P 1'
#
loop_
_entity.id
_entity.type
_entity.pdbx_description
1 polymer ?
#
loop_
_entity_poly.entity_id
_entity_poly.type
_entity_poly.pdbx_seq_one_letter_code
_entity_poly.pdbx_strand_id
1 'polypeptide(L)'
;MWLPYDELYNFLSQFIIPNRDKFKFCLENDTECGPGLCFREVQNNCSIVTYTMYNWDELLDFTFLKHHIKYINCQNFNYEYLLNSLHIYNNSEAYNVTKDEYRYQQRYYDDAKSTIKLDKFKERVNLIDLSKRSEKLINFASVFSSHRIVRQLPESKEFWNKFISKMLPNNPTLINITDKIIDKLGGIDSFIGLHARLKDRIYRKNQNNTVQSFIKRIKTDFKDDCLKTKIFLATDLKRDHISIQPFIQTFSSCINMLDDFKDLLEPLDFLKSPRDGMIMYEFLIPLVDLLVVSKGNKFYGTSGSTFSSYAEQLHNAWVR
;
A
#
# COMPACT_ATOMS: atom_id res chain seq x y z
N MET A 1 6.58 5.96 9.30
CA MET A 1 7.76 5.57 10.10
C MET A 1 8.89 5.25 9.13
N TRP A 2 10.12 5.66 9.40
CA TRP A 2 11.29 5.26 8.63
C TRP A 2 12.47 5.15 9.59
N LEU A 3 13.26 4.10 9.43
CA LEU A 3 14.50 3.87 10.13
C LEU A 3 15.63 3.65 9.11
N PRO A 4 16.88 3.92 9.49
CA PRO A 4 18.04 3.38 8.82
C PRO A 4 17.92 1.86 8.61
N TYR A 5 18.55 1.35 7.56
CA TYR A 5 18.35 -0.04 7.16
C TYR A 5 18.79 -1.03 8.22
N ASP A 6 20.01 -0.89 8.75
CA ASP A 6 20.54 -1.83 9.75
C ASP A 6 19.63 -1.87 10.99
N GLU A 7 19.12 -0.71 11.43
CA GLU A 7 18.19 -0.62 12.55
C GLU A 7 16.83 -1.24 12.24
N LEU A 8 16.25 -0.94 11.07
CA LEU A 8 14.99 -1.54 10.64
C LEU A 8 15.12 -3.05 10.53
N TYR A 9 16.20 -3.51 9.91
CA TYR A 9 16.45 -4.89 9.63
C TYR A 9 16.66 -5.67 10.93
N ASN A 10 17.49 -5.14 11.85
CA ASN A 10 17.65 -5.71 13.18
C ASN A 10 16.32 -5.78 13.93
N PHE A 11 15.54 -4.70 13.91
CA PHE A 11 14.21 -4.68 14.52
C PHE A 11 13.30 -5.78 13.94
N LEU A 12 13.14 -5.84 12.61
CA LEU A 12 12.29 -6.85 11.97
C LEU A 12 12.81 -8.27 12.24
N SER A 13 14.13 -8.48 12.26
CA SER A 13 14.73 -9.80 12.51
C SER A 13 14.46 -10.35 13.92
N GLN A 14 14.30 -9.46 14.91
CA GLN A 14 14.08 -9.81 16.31
C GLN A 14 12.60 -10.00 16.64
N PHE A 15 11.73 -9.18 16.03
CA PHE A 15 10.32 -9.09 16.41
C PHE A 15 9.37 -9.70 15.39
N ILE A 16 9.78 -9.81 14.12
CA ILE A 16 8.97 -10.37 13.02
C ILE A 16 9.53 -11.74 12.62
N ILE A 17 8.94 -12.79 13.19
CA ILE A 17 9.37 -14.18 13.05
C ILE A 17 8.13 -15.03 12.72
N PRO A 18 8.25 -16.06 11.86
CA PRO A 18 7.18 -17.03 11.64
C PRO A 18 6.58 -17.55 12.96
N ASN A 19 5.25 -17.67 13.02
CA ASN A 19 4.48 -18.13 14.17
C ASN A 19 4.49 -17.24 15.42
N ARG A 20 4.97 -15.99 15.32
CA ARG A 20 4.63 -14.92 16.25
C ARG A 20 3.68 -13.97 15.54
N ASP A 21 2.57 -13.65 16.17
CA ASP A 21 1.50 -12.82 15.58
C ASP A 21 1.45 -11.41 16.19
N LYS A 22 2.28 -11.15 17.20
CA LYS A 22 2.28 -9.90 17.98
C LYS A 22 3.69 -9.45 18.30
N PHE A 23 3.91 -8.15 18.23
CA PHE A 23 5.07 -7.50 18.84
C PHE A 23 4.68 -6.18 19.51
N LYS A 24 5.50 -5.79 20.50
CA LYS A 24 5.37 -4.52 21.20
C LYS A 24 6.26 -3.50 20.48
N PHE A 25 5.70 -2.35 20.15
CA PHE A 25 6.45 -1.20 19.63
C PHE A 25 6.02 0.07 20.35
N CYS A 26 6.98 0.96 20.54
CA CYS A 26 6.77 2.19 21.31
C CYS A 26 6.94 3.35 20.35
N LEU A 27 5.85 4.07 20.07
CA LEU A 27 5.94 5.34 19.36
C LEU A 27 6.17 6.44 20.39
N GLU A 28 7.29 7.17 20.30
CA GLU A 28 7.33 8.49 20.91
C GLU A 28 6.22 9.34 20.28
N ASN A 29 5.56 10.14 21.11
CA ASN A 29 4.52 11.07 20.69
C ASN A 29 4.95 11.82 19.42
N ASP A 30 3.99 12.06 18.52
CA ASP A 30 4.07 12.48 17.11
C ASP A 30 4.97 13.70 16.75
N THR A 31 5.71 14.25 17.71
CA THR A 31 6.72 15.31 17.59
C THR A 31 8.13 14.73 17.68
N GLU A 32 8.85 14.75 16.55
CA GLU A 32 10.32 14.59 16.48
C GLU A 32 10.93 13.19 16.63
N CYS A 33 10.48 12.21 15.86
CA CYS A 33 11.34 11.04 15.60
C CYS A 33 12.38 11.37 14.53
N GLY A 34 13.63 11.64 14.97
CA GLY A 34 14.83 11.57 14.14
C GLY A 34 15.16 10.13 13.70
N PRO A 35 16.18 9.91 12.84
CA PRO A 35 16.65 8.57 12.48
C PRO A 35 17.03 7.79 13.75
N GLY A 36 16.31 6.71 14.07
CA GLY A 36 16.70 5.74 15.09
C GLY A 36 16.13 5.85 16.51
N LEU A 37 15.21 6.77 16.78
CA LEU A 37 14.65 6.92 18.13
C LEU A 37 13.31 6.22 18.38
N CYS A 38 12.62 5.74 17.34
CA CYS A 38 11.26 5.20 17.50
C CYS A 38 11.18 3.74 18.00
N PHE A 39 12.29 3.13 18.39
CA PHE A 39 12.32 1.75 18.87
C PHE A 39 13.27 1.64 20.07
N ARG A 40 12.75 1.95 21.26
CA ARG A 40 13.45 1.66 22.52
C ARG A 40 12.59 0.74 23.37
N GLU A 41 13.23 -0.25 23.99
CA GLU A 41 12.59 -1.27 24.85
C GLU A 41 11.89 -0.69 26.09
N VAL A 42 12.16 0.57 26.45
CA VAL A 42 11.76 1.16 27.72
C VAL A 42 11.06 2.49 27.51
N GLN A 43 9.77 2.46 27.18
CA GLN A 43 8.87 3.61 27.35
C GLN A 43 7.50 3.18 27.87
N ASN A 44 6.84 4.08 28.59
CA ASN A 44 5.57 3.84 29.27
C ASN A 44 4.35 3.80 28.33
N ASN A 45 4.49 4.16 27.04
CA ASN A 45 3.43 4.18 26.04
C ASN A 45 3.76 3.31 24.82
N CYS A 46 3.72 1.99 24.99
CA CYS A 46 3.94 1.06 23.89
C CYS A 46 2.62 0.42 23.46
N SER A 47 2.43 0.33 22.15
CA SER A 47 1.31 -0.37 21.55
C SER A 47 1.72 -1.79 21.21
N ILE A 48 0.82 -2.74 21.44
CA ILE A 48 0.93 -4.08 20.87
C ILE A 48 0.30 -4.02 19.49
N VAL A 49 1.05 -4.39 18.46
CA VAL A 49 0.51 -4.59 17.12
C VAL A 49 0.51 -6.06 16.78
N THR A 50 -0.53 -6.40 16.05
CA THR A 50 -0.68 -7.66 15.35
C THR A 50 0.00 -7.58 13.99
N TYR A 51 0.59 -8.69 13.55
CA TYR A 51 1.13 -8.86 12.21
C TYR A 51 1.04 -10.33 11.79
N THR A 52 1.00 -10.55 10.49
CA THR A 52 1.17 -11.88 9.90
C THR A 52 2.11 -11.77 8.69
N MET A 53 2.86 -12.84 8.44
CA MET A 53 3.62 -12.96 7.20
C MET A 53 2.71 -13.55 6.13
N TYR A 54 2.54 -12.84 5.02
CA TYR A 54 1.69 -13.27 3.91
C TYR A 54 2.44 -13.06 2.60
N ASN A 55 2.44 -14.06 1.71
CA ASN A 55 3.11 -13.88 0.43
C ASN A 55 2.26 -13.01 -0.49
N TRP A 56 2.91 -12.14 -1.25
CA TRP A 56 2.20 -11.28 -2.19
C TRP A 56 1.49 -12.07 -3.29
N ASP A 57 2.03 -13.22 -3.71
CA ASP A 57 1.42 -14.09 -4.73
C ASP A 57 0.25 -14.94 -4.22
N GLU A 58 -0.03 -14.92 -2.91
CA GLU A 58 -1.26 -15.45 -2.31
C GLU A 58 -2.38 -14.39 -2.26
N LEU A 59 -2.06 -13.12 -2.49
CA LEU A 59 -3.00 -11.99 -2.45
C LEU A 59 -3.28 -11.41 -3.83
N LEU A 60 -2.24 -11.29 -4.65
CA LEU A 60 -2.24 -10.63 -5.95
C LEU A 60 -1.91 -11.63 -7.06
N ASP A 61 -2.40 -11.36 -8.27
CA ASP A 61 -2.06 -12.16 -9.44
C ASP A 61 -0.60 -11.94 -9.88
N PHE A 62 0.23 -12.95 -9.61
CA PHE A 62 1.64 -12.97 -9.99
C PHE A 62 1.87 -13.67 -11.34
N THR A 63 0.84 -14.04 -12.10
CA THR A 63 0.98 -14.76 -13.37
C THR A 63 1.89 -14.00 -14.33
N PHE A 64 1.72 -12.68 -14.46
CA PHE A 64 2.63 -11.87 -15.28
C PHE A 64 4.08 -11.93 -14.76
N LEU A 65 4.29 -11.73 -13.46
CA LEU A 65 5.63 -11.75 -12.87
C LEU A 65 6.34 -13.10 -13.04
N LYS A 66 5.64 -14.21 -12.80
CA LYS A 66 6.20 -15.57 -12.91
C LYS A 66 6.80 -15.87 -14.29
N HIS A 67 6.27 -15.25 -15.34
CA HIS A 67 6.79 -15.41 -16.71
C HIS A 67 8.00 -14.51 -17.02
N HIS A 68 8.26 -13.46 -16.23
CA HIS A 68 9.26 -12.44 -16.56
C HIS A 68 10.41 -12.36 -15.55
N ILE A 69 10.16 -12.69 -14.28
CA ILE A 69 11.17 -12.64 -13.22
C ILE A 69 11.10 -13.90 -12.35
N LYS A 70 12.27 -14.33 -11.88
CA LYS A 70 12.37 -15.32 -10.81
C LYS A 70 12.28 -14.58 -9.48
N TYR A 71 11.50 -15.11 -8.55
CA TYR A 71 11.39 -14.58 -7.21
C TYR A 71 11.37 -15.73 -6.19
N ILE A 72 11.76 -15.41 -4.97
CA ILE A 72 11.68 -16.30 -3.81
C ILE A 72 10.94 -15.57 -2.70
N ASN A 73 10.11 -16.29 -1.96
CA ASN A 73 9.40 -15.72 -0.81
C ASN A 73 10.30 -15.78 0.42
N CYS A 74 10.69 -14.62 0.94
CA CYS A 74 11.51 -14.52 2.14
C CYS A 74 10.68 -14.93 3.37
N GLN A 75 11.21 -15.86 4.18
CA GLN A 75 10.47 -16.48 5.28
C GLN A 75 10.67 -15.78 6.61
N ASN A 76 11.67 -14.92 6.74
CA ASN A 76 11.89 -14.05 7.89
C ASN A 76 12.75 -12.85 7.46
N PHE A 77 12.99 -11.91 8.37
CA PHE A 77 13.82 -10.73 8.13
C PHE A 77 15.25 -10.90 8.66
N ASN A 78 15.81 -12.12 8.68
CA ASN A 78 17.18 -12.37 9.11
C ASN A 78 18.14 -12.43 7.89
N TYR A 79 19.26 -11.71 7.97
CA TYR A 79 20.15 -11.49 6.82
C TYR A 79 20.97 -12.75 6.54
N GLU A 80 21.43 -13.41 7.60
CA GLU A 80 22.10 -14.70 7.49
C GLU A 80 21.16 -15.75 6.88
N TYR A 81 19.88 -15.73 7.25
CA TYR A 81 18.88 -16.58 6.62
C TYR A 81 18.74 -16.30 5.12
N LEU A 82 18.67 -15.03 4.72
CA LEU A 82 18.64 -14.64 3.30
C LEU A 82 19.88 -15.15 2.55
N LEU A 83 21.08 -14.91 3.08
CA LEU A 83 22.33 -15.35 2.46
C LEU A 83 22.41 -16.87 2.35
N ASN A 84 22.09 -17.59 3.42
CA ASN A 84 22.06 -19.05 3.43
C ASN A 84 21.05 -19.62 2.43
N SER A 85 19.86 -18.99 2.30
CA SER A 85 18.84 -19.38 1.33
C SER A 85 19.27 -19.19 -0.13
N LEU A 86 20.25 -18.32 -0.37
CA LEU A 86 20.85 -18.06 -1.68
C LEU A 86 22.20 -18.79 -1.87
N HIS A 87 22.61 -19.64 -0.92
CA HIS A 87 23.91 -20.30 -0.91
C HIS A 87 25.09 -19.31 -1.00
N ILE A 88 24.96 -18.16 -0.33
CA ILE A 88 26.00 -17.15 -0.18
C ILE A 88 26.62 -17.31 1.20
N TYR A 89 27.87 -17.75 1.24
CA TYR A 89 28.59 -17.99 2.51
C TYR A 89 29.73 -17.00 2.72
N ASN A 90 30.15 -16.31 1.66
CA ASN A 90 31.16 -15.27 1.73
C ASN A 90 30.51 -13.89 1.54
N ASN A 91 30.70 -13.00 2.51
CA ASN A 91 30.18 -11.63 2.46
C ASN A 91 30.64 -10.83 1.23
N SER A 92 31.79 -11.18 0.62
CA SER A 92 32.24 -10.54 -0.62
C SER A 92 31.41 -10.89 -1.85
N GLU A 93 30.54 -11.91 -1.76
CA GLU A 93 29.60 -12.27 -2.83
C GLU A 93 28.28 -11.47 -2.75
N ALA A 94 28.13 -10.60 -1.75
CA ALA A 94 26.99 -9.72 -1.58
C ALA A 94 27.43 -8.26 -1.54
N TYR A 95 26.81 -7.44 -2.39
CA TYR A 95 26.98 -6.00 -2.39
C TYR A 95 25.74 -5.32 -1.80
N ASN A 96 25.90 -4.75 -0.61
CA ASN A 96 24.89 -3.89 -0.01
C ASN A 96 25.03 -2.50 -0.64
N VAL A 97 24.05 -2.10 -1.47
CA VAL A 97 24.09 -0.83 -2.20
C VAL A 97 24.14 0.35 -1.22
N THR A 98 23.47 0.22 -0.07
CA THR A 98 23.57 1.16 1.05
C THR A 98 23.33 0.47 2.40
N LYS A 99 23.71 1.17 3.47
CA LYS A 99 23.13 1.01 4.82
C LYS A 99 21.93 1.95 5.06
N ASP A 100 21.52 2.71 4.05
CA ASP A 100 20.52 3.79 4.06
C ASP A 100 20.51 4.60 5.37
N GLU A 101 21.59 5.33 5.65
CA GLU A 101 21.65 6.25 6.82
C GLU A 101 20.60 7.36 6.76
N TYR A 102 20.02 7.63 5.58
CA TYR A 102 19.00 8.65 5.36
C TYR A 102 17.83 8.15 4.49
N ARG A 103 16.61 8.62 4.80
CA ARG A 103 15.37 8.23 4.10
C ARG A 103 15.42 8.39 2.59
N TYR A 104 16.08 9.44 2.12
CA TYR A 104 16.25 9.77 0.71
C TYR A 104 17.75 9.75 0.38
N GLN A 105 18.46 8.68 0.71
CA GLN A 105 19.89 8.59 0.42
C GLN A 105 20.13 8.56 -1.10
N GLN A 106 19.68 7.51 -1.77
CA GLN A 106 19.94 7.29 -3.19
C GLN A 106 18.69 7.28 -4.04
N ARG A 107 18.82 7.86 -5.23
CA ARG A 107 17.89 7.74 -6.33
C ARG A 107 18.52 6.94 -7.46
N TYR A 108 17.80 5.93 -7.93
CA TYR A 108 18.25 5.00 -8.97
C TYR A 108 17.77 5.44 -10.34
N TYR A 109 18.63 5.34 -11.35
CA TYR A 109 18.35 5.76 -12.71
C TYR A 109 18.60 4.60 -13.68
N ASP A 110 17.59 4.25 -14.46
CA ASP A 110 17.74 3.25 -15.53
C ASP A 110 18.54 3.79 -16.73
N ASP A 111 18.38 5.07 -17.05
CA ASP A 111 19.14 5.76 -18.09
C ASP A 111 20.31 6.58 -17.50
N ALA A 112 21.55 6.17 -17.83
CA ALA A 112 22.75 6.90 -17.46
C ALA A 112 22.82 8.33 -18.04
N LYS A 113 22.11 8.60 -19.13
CA LYS A 113 22.03 9.94 -19.77
C LYS A 113 20.93 10.83 -19.18
N SER A 114 20.21 10.34 -18.17
CA SER A 114 19.16 11.12 -17.52
C SER A 114 19.62 12.50 -17.05
N THR A 115 18.83 13.52 -17.36
CA THR A 115 18.97 14.89 -16.83
C THR A 115 18.01 15.19 -15.67
N ILE A 116 17.23 14.19 -15.22
CA ILE A 116 16.26 14.37 -14.13
C ILE A 116 17.02 14.59 -12.81
N LYS A 117 16.76 15.72 -12.16
CA LYS A 117 17.38 16.12 -10.89
C LYS A 117 17.09 15.10 -9.78
N LEU A 118 17.90 15.10 -8.72
CA LEU A 118 17.78 14.18 -7.59
C LEU A 118 16.50 14.36 -6.75
N ASP A 119 15.75 15.46 -6.91
CA ASP A 119 14.63 15.81 -6.03
C ASP A 119 15.07 15.86 -4.55
N LYS A 120 14.48 15.05 -3.66
CA LYS A 120 14.82 15.00 -2.22
C LYS A 120 16.01 14.11 -1.91
N PHE A 121 16.57 13.43 -2.91
CA PHE A 121 17.63 12.45 -2.73
C PHE A 121 19.02 13.09 -2.72
N LYS A 122 19.97 12.47 -2.01
CA LYS A 122 21.34 12.98 -1.88
C LYS A 122 22.27 12.50 -2.98
N GLU A 123 22.06 11.27 -3.45
CA GLU A 123 23.01 10.57 -4.31
C GLU A 123 22.31 9.95 -5.52
N ARG A 124 23.01 9.96 -6.65
CA ARG A 124 22.60 9.30 -7.89
C ARG A 124 23.31 7.96 -8.00
N VAL A 125 22.56 6.92 -8.35
CA VAL A 125 23.10 5.62 -8.72
C VAL A 125 22.52 5.21 -10.07
N ASN A 126 23.38 4.93 -11.07
CA ASN A 126 22.90 4.39 -12.35
C ASN A 126 22.80 2.86 -12.25
N LEU A 127 21.68 2.31 -12.68
CA LEU A 127 21.47 0.85 -12.67
C LEU A 127 22.45 0.11 -13.59
N ILE A 128 22.94 0.76 -14.65
CA ILE A 128 23.97 0.20 -15.54
C ILE A 128 25.32 -0.01 -14.84
N ASP A 129 25.61 0.74 -13.77
CA ASP A 129 26.84 0.55 -13.01
C ASP A 129 26.70 -0.61 -12.03
N LEU A 130 25.47 -0.81 -11.50
CA LEU A 130 25.14 -1.98 -10.70
C LEU A 130 25.12 -3.27 -11.54
N SER A 131 24.72 -3.23 -12.80
CA SER A 131 24.69 -4.43 -13.66
C SER A 131 26.07 -4.93 -14.08
N LYS A 132 27.13 -4.13 -13.91
CA LYS A 132 28.53 -4.52 -14.19
C LYS A 132 29.19 -5.22 -13.00
N ARG A 133 28.51 -5.29 -11.86
CA ARG A 133 29.01 -5.92 -10.63
C ARG A 133 29.07 -7.44 -10.75
N SER A 134 30.04 -8.04 -10.07
CA SER A 134 30.28 -9.49 -10.08
C SER A 134 29.65 -10.23 -8.90
N GLU A 135 29.19 -9.50 -7.88
CA GLU A 135 28.55 -10.09 -6.71
C GLU A 135 27.26 -10.84 -7.09
N LYS A 136 27.00 -11.96 -6.40
CA LYS A 136 25.80 -12.77 -6.60
C LYS A 136 24.53 -12.08 -6.11
N LEU A 137 24.65 -11.27 -5.07
CA LEU A 137 23.55 -10.51 -4.49
C LEU A 137 23.84 -9.01 -4.55
N ILE A 138 22.92 -8.25 -5.14
CA ILE A 138 22.84 -6.80 -5.00
C ILE A 138 21.68 -6.51 -4.06
N ASN A 139 21.98 -6.16 -2.82
CA ASN A 139 20.99 -5.92 -1.79
C ASN A 139 20.66 -4.43 -1.70
N PHE A 140 19.42 -4.10 -2.03
CA PHE A 140 18.87 -2.76 -1.87
C PHE A 140 18.23 -2.66 -0.50
N ALA A 141 18.77 -1.80 0.34
CA ALA A 141 18.31 -1.59 1.71
C ALA A 141 16.83 -1.13 1.79
N SER A 142 16.57 0.17 1.74
CA SER A 142 15.22 0.73 1.69
C SER A 142 14.87 1.13 0.25
N VAL A 143 13.72 0.66 -0.20
CA VAL A 143 13.10 1.13 -1.45
C VAL A 143 12.06 2.23 -1.21
N PHE A 144 12.08 2.90 -0.04
CA PHE A 144 11.11 3.91 0.33
C PHE A 144 11.04 5.07 -0.69
N SER A 145 9.81 5.49 -1.03
CA SER A 145 9.43 6.50 -2.05
C SER A 145 9.19 5.94 -3.46
N SER A 146 8.01 6.26 -4.02
CA SER A 146 7.65 5.96 -5.42
C SER A 146 8.55 6.67 -6.44
N HIS A 147 9.25 7.74 -6.04
CA HIS A 147 10.16 8.50 -6.89
C HIS A 147 11.61 7.99 -6.84
N ARG A 148 11.91 6.94 -6.06
CA ARG A 148 13.27 6.42 -5.87
C ARG A 148 13.88 5.87 -7.16
N ILE A 149 13.08 5.22 -8.00
CA ILE A 149 13.54 4.71 -9.30
C ILE A 149 13.02 5.63 -10.40
N VAL A 150 13.94 6.31 -11.08
CA VAL A 150 13.69 7.06 -12.30
C VAL A 150 13.69 6.07 -13.46
N ARG A 151 12.53 5.97 -14.12
CA ARG A 151 12.30 5.08 -15.26
C ARG A 151 12.13 5.92 -16.53
N GLN A 152 13.12 5.89 -17.41
CA GLN A 152 13.14 6.66 -18.65
C GLN A 152 13.22 5.82 -19.89
N LEU A 153 13.89 4.67 -19.82
CA LEU A 153 14.04 3.77 -20.96
C LEU A 153 12.65 3.27 -21.42
N PRO A 154 12.39 3.19 -22.74
CA PRO A 154 11.11 2.73 -23.27
C PRO A 154 10.70 1.36 -22.72
N GLU A 155 11.63 0.41 -22.67
CA GLU A 155 11.42 -0.97 -22.22
C GLU A 155 11.05 -1.00 -20.73
N SER A 156 11.73 -0.20 -19.89
CA SER A 156 11.41 -0.07 -18.46
C SER A 156 10.00 0.45 -18.23
N LYS A 157 9.60 1.47 -19.01
CA LYS A 157 8.24 2.05 -18.92
C LYS A 157 7.18 1.07 -19.38
N GLU A 158 7.41 0.39 -20.50
CA GLU A 158 6.49 -0.61 -21.04
C GLU A 158 6.31 -1.76 -20.04
N PHE A 159 7.41 -2.31 -19.54
CA PHE A 159 7.39 -3.36 -18.53
C PHE A 159 6.62 -2.92 -17.29
N TRP A 160 6.93 -1.73 -16.74
CA TRP A 160 6.27 -1.22 -15.55
C TRP A 160 4.76 -1.02 -15.75
N ASN A 161 4.35 -0.46 -16.89
CA ASN A 161 2.94 -0.25 -17.21
C ASN A 161 2.19 -1.57 -17.32
N LYS A 162 2.78 -2.57 -18.01
CA LYS A 162 2.21 -3.92 -18.08
C LYS A 162 2.13 -4.57 -16.71
N PHE A 163 3.23 -4.55 -15.96
CA PHE A 163 3.32 -5.11 -14.62
C PHE A 163 2.22 -4.56 -13.70
N ILE A 164 2.14 -3.24 -13.58
CA ILE A 164 1.16 -2.58 -12.73
C ILE A 164 -0.28 -2.90 -13.14
N SER A 165 -0.58 -2.99 -14.44
CA SER A 165 -1.92 -3.38 -14.93
C SER A 165 -2.32 -4.82 -14.59
N LYS A 166 -1.35 -5.66 -14.24
CA LYS A 166 -1.55 -7.08 -13.91
C LYS A 166 -1.50 -7.37 -12.40
N MET A 167 -1.18 -6.38 -11.58
CA MET A 167 -1.17 -6.51 -10.11
C MET A 167 -2.58 -6.37 -9.54
N LEU A 168 -3.44 -7.33 -9.87
CA LEU A 168 -4.84 -7.39 -9.45
C LEU A 168 -5.00 -8.31 -8.24
N PRO A 169 -5.79 -7.95 -7.23
CA PRO A 169 -6.11 -8.87 -6.15
C PRO A 169 -6.84 -10.12 -6.65
N ASN A 170 -6.38 -11.30 -6.21
CA ASN A 170 -6.85 -12.60 -6.70
C ASN A 170 -7.30 -13.55 -5.57
N ASN A 171 -7.57 -13.02 -4.38
CA ASN A 171 -8.09 -13.83 -3.28
C ASN A 171 -9.60 -14.10 -3.49
N PRO A 172 -10.05 -15.37 -3.62
CA PRO A 172 -11.45 -15.68 -3.94
C PRO A 172 -12.45 -15.17 -2.90
N THR A 173 -12.08 -15.16 -1.62
CA THR A 173 -12.93 -14.64 -0.54
C THR A 173 -13.13 -13.13 -0.70
N LEU A 174 -12.07 -12.37 -0.99
CA LEU A 174 -12.16 -10.92 -1.22
C LEU A 174 -13.00 -10.60 -2.45
N ILE A 175 -12.80 -11.35 -3.55
CA ILE A 175 -13.56 -11.17 -4.78
C ILE A 175 -15.05 -11.42 -4.52
N ASN A 176 -15.40 -12.55 -3.89
CA ASN A 176 -16.79 -12.89 -3.60
C ASN A 176 -17.49 -11.88 -2.67
N ILE A 177 -16.81 -11.39 -1.63
CA ILE A 177 -17.34 -10.33 -0.76
C ILE A 177 -17.57 -9.05 -1.57
N THR A 178 -16.58 -8.66 -2.37
CA THR A 178 -16.66 -7.47 -3.22
C THR A 178 -17.83 -7.55 -4.17
N ASP A 179 -17.98 -8.66 -4.89
CA ASP A 179 -19.03 -8.81 -5.90
C ASP A 179 -20.43 -8.75 -5.25
N LYS A 180 -20.63 -9.36 -4.07
CA LYS A 180 -21.89 -9.22 -3.31
C LYS A 180 -22.19 -7.76 -2.90
N ILE A 181 -21.18 -6.99 -2.52
CA ILE A 181 -21.35 -5.57 -2.19
C ILE A 181 -21.72 -4.79 -3.46
N ILE A 182 -21.03 -5.07 -4.57
CA ILE A 182 -21.26 -4.43 -5.87
C ILE A 182 -22.67 -4.72 -6.39
N ASP A 183 -23.18 -5.95 -6.23
CA ASP A 183 -24.56 -6.29 -6.58
C ASP A 183 -25.57 -5.45 -5.79
N LYS A 184 -25.34 -5.24 -4.49
CA LYS A 184 -26.16 -4.33 -3.67
C LYS A 184 -26.04 -2.86 -4.11
N LEU A 185 -24.92 -2.46 -4.74
CA LEU A 185 -24.71 -1.13 -5.31
C LEU A 185 -25.30 -0.98 -6.72
N GLY A 186 -25.80 -2.06 -7.33
CA GLY A 186 -26.44 -2.05 -8.65
C GLY A 186 -25.56 -2.59 -9.79
N GLY A 187 -24.42 -3.19 -9.46
CA GLY A 187 -23.47 -3.75 -10.43
C GLY A 187 -22.20 -2.92 -10.61
N ILE A 188 -21.28 -3.43 -11.42
CA ILE A 188 -20.10 -2.66 -11.86
C ILE A 188 -20.60 -1.50 -12.73
N ASP A 189 -19.93 -0.34 -12.64
CA ASP A 189 -20.26 0.83 -13.46
C ASP A 189 -21.66 1.44 -13.16
N SER A 190 -22.27 1.13 -12.00
CA SER A 190 -23.60 1.65 -11.61
C SER A 190 -23.57 2.74 -10.52
N PHE A 191 -22.44 2.96 -9.86
CA PHE A 191 -22.30 3.84 -8.70
C PHE A 191 -21.00 4.65 -8.76
N ILE A 192 -20.92 5.73 -7.99
CA ILE A 192 -19.71 6.55 -7.89
C ILE A 192 -18.79 5.98 -6.81
N GLY A 193 -17.53 5.74 -7.15
CA GLY A 193 -16.49 5.40 -6.20
C GLY A 193 -15.79 6.65 -5.66
N LEU A 194 -15.79 6.84 -4.34
CA LEU A 194 -15.10 7.94 -3.67
C LEU A 194 -14.17 7.43 -2.58
N HIS A 195 -12.91 7.85 -2.62
CA HIS A 195 -11.95 7.61 -1.53
C HIS A 195 -11.50 8.93 -0.87
N ALA A 196 -11.87 9.08 0.41
CA ALA A 196 -11.51 10.22 1.26
C ALA A 196 -10.48 9.81 2.32
N ARG A 197 -9.20 10.17 2.11
CA ARG A 197 -8.13 10.02 3.12
C ARG A 197 -8.10 11.27 4.00
N LEU A 198 -8.37 11.14 5.30
CA LEU A 198 -8.64 12.28 6.17
C LEU A 198 -7.93 12.23 7.53
N LYS A 199 -7.40 11.10 8.00
CA LYS A 199 -6.93 10.96 9.40
C LYS A 199 -5.53 11.52 9.68
N ASP A 200 -4.56 11.40 8.76
CA ASP A 200 -3.14 11.65 9.07
C ASP A 200 -2.65 13.05 8.69
N ARG A 201 -1.72 13.61 9.49
CA ARG A 201 -0.89 14.81 9.21
C ARG A 201 -1.48 15.80 8.20
N ILE A 202 -1.03 15.74 6.95
CA ILE A 202 -1.41 16.67 5.88
C ILE A 202 -2.87 16.50 5.44
N TYR A 203 -3.41 15.28 5.51
CA TYR A 203 -4.82 14.99 5.25
C TYR A 203 -5.71 15.58 6.35
N ARG A 204 -5.31 15.44 7.62
CA ARG A 204 -6.01 16.03 8.77
C ARG A 204 -6.13 17.55 8.64
N LYS A 205 -5.04 18.21 8.23
CA LYS A 205 -5.02 19.68 8.01
C LYS A 205 -5.93 20.12 6.86
N ASN A 206 -6.19 19.24 5.90
CA ASN A 206 -6.95 19.54 4.68
C ASN A 206 -8.34 18.90 4.63
N GLN A 207 -8.87 18.39 5.76
CA GLN A 207 -10.13 17.66 5.79
C GLN A 207 -11.29 18.45 5.17
N ASN A 208 -11.49 19.69 5.64
CA ASN A 208 -12.58 20.55 5.17
C ASN A 208 -12.47 20.82 3.66
N ASN A 209 -11.28 21.22 3.19
CA ASN A 209 -11.05 21.49 1.77
C ASN A 209 -11.29 20.24 0.89
N THR A 210 -10.86 19.07 1.36
CA THR A 210 -11.03 17.80 0.67
C THR A 210 -12.52 17.45 0.54
N VAL A 211 -13.27 17.52 1.64
CA VAL A 211 -14.70 17.23 1.68
C VAL A 211 -15.51 18.19 0.81
N GLN A 212 -15.27 19.50 0.93
CA GLN A 212 -15.96 20.51 0.12
C GLN A 212 -15.66 20.36 -1.38
N SER A 213 -14.42 20.01 -1.73
CA SER A 213 -14.03 19.71 -3.11
C SER A 213 -14.80 18.51 -3.67
N PHE A 214 -14.93 17.43 -2.89
CA PHE A 214 -15.70 16.26 -3.31
C PHE A 214 -17.18 16.57 -3.49
N ILE A 215 -17.80 17.28 -2.55
CA ILE A 215 -19.20 17.73 -2.68
C ILE A 215 -19.35 18.48 -4.00
N LYS A 216 -18.57 19.54 -4.21
CA LYS A 216 -18.65 20.37 -5.42
C LYS A 216 -18.51 19.55 -6.71
N ARG A 217 -17.53 18.64 -6.78
CA ARG A 217 -17.27 17.82 -7.96
C ARG A 217 -18.43 16.86 -8.25
N ILE A 218 -18.94 16.16 -7.24
CA ILE A 218 -20.05 15.22 -7.41
C ILE A 218 -21.33 15.95 -7.82
N LYS A 219 -21.64 17.11 -7.21
CA LYS A 219 -22.79 17.93 -7.61
C LYS A 219 -22.73 18.33 -9.07
N THR A 220 -21.53 18.71 -9.52
CA THR A 220 -21.29 19.16 -10.90
C THR A 220 -21.44 18.01 -11.89
N ASP A 221 -20.84 16.87 -11.58
CA ASP A 221 -20.74 15.74 -12.51
C ASP A 221 -22.03 14.87 -12.54
N PHE A 222 -22.82 14.85 -11.45
CA PHE A 222 -23.97 13.93 -11.29
C PHE A 222 -25.32 14.58 -10.92
N LYS A 223 -25.40 15.93 -10.90
CA LYS A 223 -26.65 16.70 -10.66
C LYS A 223 -27.45 16.30 -9.40
N ASP A 224 -26.80 15.70 -8.40
CA ASP A 224 -27.41 15.24 -7.14
C ASP A 224 -28.64 14.30 -7.32
N ASP A 225 -28.70 13.52 -8.39
CA ASP A 225 -29.80 12.56 -8.59
C ASP A 225 -29.55 11.25 -7.82
N CYS A 226 -29.68 11.32 -6.50
CA CYS A 226 -29.55 10.18 -5.58
C CYS A 226 -30.55 9.03 -5.85
N LEU A 227 -31.58 9.26 -6.68
CA LEU A 227 -32.49 8.19 -7.12
C LEU A 227 -31.88 7.34 -8.23
N LYS A 228 -30.92 7.89 -8.99
CA LYS A 228 -30.29 7.21 -10.13
C LYS A 228 -28.92 6.62 -9.81
N THR A 229 -28.13 7.31 -8.98
CA THR A 229 -26.72 6.93 -8.78
C THR A 229 -26.38 6.89 -7.30
N LYS A 230 -25.90 5.71 -6.85
CA LYS A 230 -25.35 5.53 -5.50
C LYS A 230 -23.92 6.05 -5.41
N ILE A 231 -23.46 6.33 -4.20
CA ILE A 231 -22.07 6.70 -3.90
C ILE A 231 -21.52 5.70 -2.91
N PHE A 232 -20.41 5.02 -3.24
CA PHE A 232 -19.64 4.25 -2.28
C PHE A 232 -18.46 5.08 -1.76
N LEU A 233 -18.42 5.33 -0.45
CA LEU A 233 -17.36 6.09 0.23
C LEU A 233 -16.43 5.16 1.01
N ALA A 234 -15.19 5.04 0.53
CA ALA A 234 -14.07 4.49 1.29
C ALA A 234 -13.37 5.63 2.06
N THR A 235 -13.20 5.49 3.38
CA THR A 235 -12.60 6.53 4.22
C THR A 235 -11.96 5.94 5.47
N ASP A 236 -10.96 6.63 6.01
CA ASP A 236 -10.27 6.27 7.25
C ASP A 236 -10.90 6.89 8.51
N LEU A 237 -12.10 7.47 8.37
CA LEU A 237 -12.91 8.02 9.44
C LEU A 237 -14.22 7.24 9.61
N LYS A 238 -14.73 7.21 10.84
CA LYS A 238 -16.06 6.71 11.13
C LYS A 238 -17.13 7.63 10.54
N ARG A 239 -18.30 7.06 10.22
CA ARG A 239 -19.45 7.79 9.67
C ARG A 239 -19.86 9.00 10.53
N ASP A 240 -19.79 8.89 11.85
CA ASP A 240 -20.17 9.93 12.83
C ASP A 240 -19.10 11.02 13.03
N HIS A 241 -17.94 10.92 12.38
CA HIS A 241 -16.86 11.89 12.56
C HIS A 241 -17.23 13.27 11.98
N ILE A 242 -17.09 14.33 12.80
CA ILE A 242 -17.47 15.72 12.46
C ILE A 242 -16.99 16.18 11.07
N SER A 243 -15.76 15.83 10.70
CA SER A 243 -15.16 16.26 9.42
C SER A 243 -15.80 15.65 8.18
N ILE A 244 -16.42 14.47 8.26
CA ILE A 244 -17.08 13.83 7.10
C ILE A 244 -18.59 14.12 7.07
N GLN A 245 -19.18 14.55 8.19
CA GLN A 245 -20.60 14.85 8.31
C GLN A 245 -21.18 15.76 7.21
N PRO A 246 -20.50 16.86 6.78
CA PRO A 246 -21.01 17.67 5.68
C PRO A 246 -21.25 16.86 4.39
N PHE A 247 -20.38 15.88 4.10
CA PHE A 247 -20.55 14.97 2.96
C PHE A 247 -21.73 14.03 3.18
N ILE A 248 -21.77 13.37 4.34
CA ILE A 248 -22.83 12.40 4.69
C ILE A 248 -24.22 13.07 4.62
N GLN A 249 -24.36 14.27 5.17
CA GLN A 249 -25.61 15.01 5.19
C GLN A 249 -26.06 15.41 3.78
N THR A 250 -25.11 15.85 2.94
CA THR A 250 -25.38 16.27 1.56
C THR A 250 -25.92 15.11 0.71
N PHE A 251 -25.39 13.90 0.88
CA PHE A 251 -25.72 12.72 0.07
C PHE A 251 -26.43 11.61 0.88
N SER A 252 -27.16 11.99 1.92
CA SER A 252 -27.68 11.06 2.94
C SER A 252 -28.58 9.95 2.40
N SER A 253 -29.24 10.16 1.26
CA SER A 253 -30.16 9.20 0.64
C SER A 253 -29.51 8.19 -0.31
N CYS A 254 -28.24 8.38 -0.70
CA CYS A 254 -27.59 7.52 -1.69
C CYS A 254 -26.14 7.14 -1.37
N ILE A 255 -25.66 7.47 -0.17
CA ILE A 255 -24.31 7.12 0.27
C ILE A 255 -24.27 5.76 0.99
N ASN A 256 -23.36 4.92 0.53
CA ASN A 256 -22.97 3.69 1.20
C ASN A 256 -21.50 3.75 1.65
N MET A 257 -21.22 3.17 2.81
CA MET A 257 -19.88 2.91 3.32
C MET A 257 -19.73 1.41 3.57
N LEU A 258 -18.51 0.92 3.72
CA LEU A 258 -18.27 -0.50 4.02
C LEU A 258 -19.02 -0.98 5.27
N ASP A 259 -19.19 -0.10 6.26
CA ASP A 259 -19.97 -0.33 7.48
C ASP A 259 -21.45 -0.71 7.23
N ASP A 260 -22.01 -0.38 6.06
CA ASP A 260 -23.39 -0.74 5.70
C ASP A 260 -23.52 -2.18 5.19
N PHE A 261 -22.40 -2.88 5.01
CA PHE A 261 -22.31 -4.23 4.45
C PHE A 261 -21.65 -5.22 5.40
N LYS A 262 -21.70 -4.97 6.72
CA LYS A 262 -21.06 -5.82 7.75
C LYS A 262 -21.49 -7.28 7.67
N ASP A 263 -22.75 -7.54 7.30
CA ASP A 263 -23.28 -8.89 7.05
C ASP A 263 -22.49 -9.64 5.98
N LEU A 264 -21.96 -8.94 4.98
CA LEU A 264 -21.19 -9.53 3.89
C LEU A 264 -19.72 -9.75 4.25
N LEU A 265 -19.22 -9.16 5.34
CA LEU A 265 -17.82 -9.24 5.75
C LEU A 265 -17.50 -10.46 6.61
N GLU A 266 -18.50 -11.16 7.14
CA GLU A 266 -18.36 -12.36 7.99
C GLU A 266 -17.34 -13.38 7.45
N PRO A 267 -17.24 -13.68 6.14
CA PRO A 267 -16.25 -14.66 5.67
C PRO A 267 -14.80 -14.27 5.96
N LEU A 268 -14.49 -12.99 6.20
CA LEU A 268 -13.16 -12.53 6.61
C LEU A 268 -12.80 -12.96 8.04
N ASP A 269 -13.79 -13.14 8.92
CA ASP A 269 -13.56 -13.57 10.31
C ASP A 269 -13.03 -15.00 10.39
N PHE A 270 -13.27 -15.79 9.34
CA PHE A 270 -12.84 -17.18 9.22
C PHE A 270 -11.63 -17.35 8.29
N LEU A 271 -11.26 -16.31 7.53
CA LEU A 271 -10.10 -16.36 6.65
C LEU A 271 -8.83 -16.27 7.49
N LYS A 272 -8.04 -17.34 7.48
CA LYS A 272 -6.81 -17.45 8.25
C LYS A 272 -5.60 -17.42 7.34
N SER A 273 -4.53 -16.78 7.80
CA SER A 273 -3.21 -16.93 7.19
C SER A 273 -2.81 -18.41 7.19
N PRO A 274 -2.42 -18.99 6.05
CA PRO A 274 -2.00 -20.39 6.00
C PRO A 274 -0.69 -20.65 6.76
N ARG A 275 0.03 -19.58 7.14
CA ARG A 275 1.36 -19.66 7.76
C ARG A 275 1.31 -19.75 9.27
N ASP A 276 0.49 -18.92 9.91
CA ASP A 276 0.44 -18.77 11.37
C ASP A 276 -0.99 -18.90 11.94
N GLY A 277 -2.00 -19.10 11.08
CA GLY A 277 -3.39 -19.25 11.49
C GLY A 277 -4.07 -17.95 11.92
N MET A 278 -3.41 -16.79 11.75
CA MET A 278 -3.95 -15.50 12.14
C MET A 278 -5.19 -15.13 11.34
N ILE A 279 -6.22 -14.60 12.00
CA ILE A 279 -7.43 -14.11 11.35
C ILE A 279 -7.08 -12.88 10.51
N MET A 280 -7.44 -12.93 9.22
CA MET A 280 -7.01 -11.97 8.21
C MET A 280 -7.89 -10.72 8.13
N TYR A 281 -9.01 -10.68 8.88
CA TYR A 281 -10.01 -9.61 8.83
C TYR A 281 -9.39 -8.21 8.87
N GLU A 282 -8.57 -7.92 9.89
CA GLU A 282 -8.00 -6.58 10.10
C GLU A 282 -7.00 -6.17 9.00
N PHE A 283 -6.36 -7.13 8.35
CA PHE A 283 -5.37 -6.91 7.30
C PHE A 283 -6.02 -6.73 5.92
N LEU A 284 -7.14 -7.41 5.68
CA LEU A 284 -7.76 -7.46 4.35
C LEU A 284 -8.99 -6.57 4.20
N ILE A 285 -9.61 -6.10 5.29
CA ILE A 285 -10.75 -5.19 5.20
C ILE A 285 -10.46 -3.92 4.37
N PRO A 286 -9.27 -3.28 4.43
CA PRO A 286 -8.99 -2.12 3.58
C PRO A 286 -8.89 -2.48 2.09
N LEU A 287 -8.57 -3.75 1.77
CA LEU A 287 -8.58 -4.22 0.39
C LEU A 287 -9.99 -4.39 -0.12
N VAL A 288 -10.95 -4.88 0.69
CA VAL A 288 -12.36 -4.90 0.28
C VAL A 288 -12.84 -3.49 -0.07
N ASP A 289 -12.55 -2.51 0.79
CA ASP A 289 -12.82 -1.09 0.53
C ASP A 289 -12.24 -0.62 -0.81
N LEU A 290 -10.97 -0.99 -1.07
CA LEU A 290 -10.25 -0.66 -2.30
C LEU A 290 -10.91 -1.28 -3.54
N LEU A 291 -11.29 -2.56 -3.47
CA LEU A 291 -11.90 -3.25 -4.60
C LEU A 291 -13.27 -2.67 -4.91
N VAL A 292 -14.11 -2.46 -3.89
CA VAL A 292 -15.46 -1.90 -4.09
C VAL A 292 -15.36 -0.50 -4.69
N VAL A 293 -14.58 0.40 -4.10
CA VAL A 293 -14.52 1.80 -4.58
C VAL A 293 -13.99 1.92 -6.01
N SER A 294 -13.15 1.01 -6.46
CA SER A 294 -12.57 1.05 -7.81
C SER A 294 -13.52 0.58 -8.92
N LYS A 295 -14.59 -0.16 -8.60
CA LYS A 295 -15.57 -0.68 -9.56
C LYS A 295 -16.72 0.29 -9.89
N GLY A 296 -16.71 1.49 -9.33
CA GLY A 296 -17.68 2.54 -9.66
C GLY A 296 -17.50 3.08 -11.08
N ASN A 297 -18.55 3.69 -11.64
CA ASN A 297 -18.54 4.29 -12.98
C ASN A 297 -17.58 5.48 -13.11
N LYS A 298 -17.32 6.13 -11.98
CA LYS A 298 -16.38 7.22 -11.84
C LYS A 298 -15.68 7.09 -10.51
N PHE A 299 -14.37 7.28 -10.53
CA PHE A 299 -13.56 7.27 -9.33
C PHE A 299 -13.09 8.69 -8.96
N TYR A 300 -13.26 9.05 -7.68
CA TYR A 300 -12.73 10.27 -7.06
C TYR A 300 -11.80 9.89 -5.92
N GLY A 301 -10.52 10.24 -6.05
CA GLY A 301 -9.51 9.97 -5.02
C GLY A 301 -9.01 11.24 -4.32
N THR A 302 -8.50 11.06 -3.10
CA THR A 302 -7.71 12.07 -2.40
C THR A 302 -6.30 12.16 -2.98
N SER A 303 -5.86 13.36 -3.35
CA SER A 303 -4.53 13.61 -3.93
C SER A 303 -3.40 13.20 -2.98
N GLY A 304 -2.34 12.61 -3.52
CA GLY A 304 -1.18 12.14 -2.76
C GLY A 304 -1.38 10.84 -1.97
N SER A 305 -2.59 10.28 -1.95
CA SER A 305 -2.85 9.00 -1.28
C SER A 305 -2.48 7.83 -2.18
N THR A 306 -1.67 6.91 -1.65
CA THR A 306 -1.29 5.66 -2.32
C THR A 306 -2.51 4.75 -2.51
N PHE A 307 -3.46 4.75 -1.57
CA PHE A 307 -4.74 4.05 -1.72
C PHE A 307 -5.51 4.60 -2.92
N SER A 308 -5.67 5.94 -3.01
CA SER A 308 -6.36 6.56 -4.15
C SER A 308 -5.70 6.21 -5.47
N SER A 309 -4.36 6.27 -5.52
CA SER A 309 -3.61 5.96 -6.72
C SER A 309 -3.82 4.51 -7.15
N TYR A 310 -3.85 3.56 -6.22
CA TYR A 310 -4.09 2.16 -6.56
C TYR A 310 -5.55 1.90 -6.95
N ALA A 311 -6.51 2.51 -6.26
CA ALA A 311 -7.93 2.44 -6.63
C ALA A 311 -8.18 2.95 -8.05
N GLU A 312 -7.53 4.06 -8.44
CA GLU A 312 -7.61 4.60 -9.80
C GLU A 312 -7.01 3.66 -10.84
N GLN A 313 -5.90 2.99 -10.52
CA GLN A 313 -5.30 1.97 -11.39
C GLN A 313 -6.25 0.79 -11.62
N LEU A 314 -6.87 0.28 -10.54
CA LEU A 314 -7.87 -0.80 -10.62
C LEU A 314 -9.11 -0.37 -11.40
N HIS A 315 -9.61 0.84 -11.15
CA HIS A 315 -10.73 1.42 -11.88
C HIS A 315 -10.47 1.46 -13.40
N ASN A 316 -9.29 1.93 -13.80
CA ASN A 316 -8.89 1.96 -15.20
C ASN A 316 -8.69 0.55 -15.81
N ALA A 317 -8.48 -0.48 -15.00
CA ALA A 317 -8.33 -1.86 -15.48
C ALA A 317 -9.67 -2.62 -15.58
N TRP A 318 -10.69 -2.22 -14.81
CA TRP A 318 -11.96 -2.93 -14.73
C TRP A 318 -13.14 -2.24 -15.42
N VAL A 319 -13.11 -0.91 -15.51
CA VAL A 319 -14.24 -0.12 -16.01
C VAL A 319 -13.92 0.58 -17.33
N ARG A 320 -12.65 0.91 -17.60
CA ARG A 320 -12.22 1.59 -18.84
C ARG A 320 -11.50 0.65 -19.79
#